data_AF-A0AAJ1NFI0-F1
#
_entry.id   AF-A0AAJ1NFI0-F1
#
_cell.length_a   1.000
_cell.length_b   1.000
_cell.length_c   1.000
_cell.angle_alpha   90.00
_cell.angle_beta   90.00
_cell.angle_gamma   90.00
#
_symmetry.space_group_name_H-M   'P 1'
#
loop_
_entity.id
_entity.type
_entity.pdbx_description
1 polymer ?
#
loop_
_entity_poly.entity_id
_entity_poly.type
_entity_poly.pdbx_seq_one_letter_code
_entity_poly.pdbx_strand_id
1 'polypeptide(L)'
;MKKIKEIMTFIQNSDKSKKRLKIVLVTLSVVIVLVATISIFEMSNSKDSVVATSYIENIVYKKEKTNTDVQVAIMISGDADESKLSVTSNKKKIAVKKEDDVLHFIVQKNGNYKISYGKFSETIKIDNIDKDGPVLKSINKDSSGLLTLTVTDKGSGIDYKKSHIKVDDEKITIMKSKQDIAVIKEALEKDATLMLYDKAGNYASYDIRVEDIE
;
A
#
# COMPACT_ATOMS: atom_id res chain seq x y z
N MET A 1 35.70 5.82 -96.18
CA MET A 1 36.27 6.05 -94.83
C MET A 1 35.31 6.64 -93.78
N LYS A 2 34.20 7.33 -94.14
CA LYS A 2 33.26 7.93 -93.16
C LYS A 2 32.51 6.92 -92.25
N LYS A 3 32.07 5.77 -92.78
CA LYS A 3 31.27 4.77 -92.04
C LYS A 3 32.03 4.04 -90.91
N ILE A 4 33.36 3.96 -90.96
CA ILE A 4 34.17 3.27 -89.92
C ILE A 4 34.35 4.15 -88.67
N LYS A 5 34.40 5.48 -88.84
CA LYS A 5 34.50 6.42 -87.72
C LYS A 5 33.22 6.44 -86.85
N GLU A 6 32.05 6.31 -87.47
CA GLU A 6 30.77 6.28 -86.75
C GLU A 6 30.60 5.01 -85.90
N ILE A 7 31.05 3.84 -86.40
CA ILE A 7 31.03 2.57 -85.66
C ILE A 7 32.01 2.59 -84.48
N MET A 8 33.22 3.13 -84.64
CA MET A 8 34.18 3.26 -83.54
C MET A 8 33.70 4.22 -82.44
N THR A 9 32.96 5.27 -82.80
CA THR A 9 32.39 6.23 -81.84
C THR A 9 31.23 5.61 -81.05
N PHE A 10 30.42 4.76 -81.70
CA PHE A 10 29.36 4.00 -81.03
C PHE A 10 29.90 2.95 -80.06
N ILE A 11 30.98 2.23 -80.43
CA ILE A 11 31.63 1.24 -79.56
C ILE A 11 32.30 1.91 -78.35
N GLN A 12 32.97 3.06 -78.53
CA GLN A 12 33.57 3.82 -77.41
C GLN A 12 32.53 4.39 -76.43
N ASN A 13 31.33 4.77 -76.92
CA ASN A 13 30.24 5.23 -76.06
C ASN A 13 29.52 4.08 -75.34
N SER A 14 29.44 2.88 -75.94
CA SER A 14 28.91 1.68 -75.28
C SER A 14 29.77 1.19 -74.10
N ASP A 15 31.09 1.41 -74.15
CA ASP A 15 31.98 0.94 -73.09
C ASP A 15 31.98 1.89 -71.87
N LYS A 16 31.84 3.20 -72.11
CA LYS A 16 31.63 4.19 -71.04
C LYS A 16 30.27 4.01 -70.33
N SER A 17 29.22 3.65 -71.05
CA SER A 17 27.90 3.40 -70.43
C SER A 17 27.90 2.13 -69.57
N LYS A 18 28.58 1.05 -70.00
CA LYS A 18 28.76 -0.18 -69.21
C LYS A 18 29.58 0.04 -67.94
N LYS A 19 30.64 0.86 -67.98
CA LYS A 19 31.39 1.25 -66.78
C LYS A 19 30.54 2.08 -65.81
N ARG A 20 29.77 3.03 -66.30
CA ARG A 20 28.85 3.83 -65.46
C ARG A 20 27.75 2.97 -64.84
N LEU A 21 27.19 2.03 -65.59
CA LEU A 21 26.17 1.10 -65.09
C LEU A 21 26.72 0.17 -64.01
N LYS A 22 27.94 -0.36 -64.19
CA LYS A 22 28.63 -1.16 -63.15
C LYS A 22 28.91 -0.36 -61.89
N ILE A 23 29.34 0.90 -62.01
CA ILE A 23 29.60 1.76 -60.84
C ILE A 23 28.29 2.05 -60.09
N VAL A 24 27.20 2.37 -60.81
CA VAL A 24 25.88 2.61 -60.21
C VAL A 24 25.32 1.36 -59.53
N LEU A 25 25.49 0.17 -60.12
CA LEU A 25 25.06 -1.09 -59.50
C LEU A 25 25.87 -1.42 -58.24
N VAL A 26 27.19 -1.17 -58.24
CA VAL A 26 28.04 -1.42 -57.08
C VAL A 26 27.71 -0.44 -55.95
N THR A 27 27.52 0.85 -56.23
CA THR A 27 27.13 1.81 -55.19
C THR A 27 25.73 1.53 -54.65
N LEU A 28 24.77 1.13 -55.48
CA LEU A 28 23.43 0.75 -55.01
C LEU A 28 23.49 -0.50 -54.11
N SER A 29 24.33 -1.47 -54.45
CA SER A 29 24.52 -2.69 -53.65
C SER A 29 25.14 -2.38 -52.29
N VAL A 30 26.14 -1.49 -52.24
CA VAL A 30 26.77 -1.06 -50.98
C VAL A 30 25.79 -0.28 -50.10
N VAL A 31 24.96 0.56 -50.68
CA VAL A 31 23.92 1.31 -49.94
C VAL A 31 22.86 0.36 -49.36
N ILE A 32 22.43 -0.65 -50.12
CA ILE A 32 21.45 -1.64 -49.64
C ILE A 32 22.03 -2.48 -48.49
N VAL A 33 23.29 -2.91 -48.60
CA VAL A 33 23.97 -3.64 -47.51
C VAL A 33 24.11 -2.76 -46.26
N LEU A 34 24.45 -1.48 -46.43
CA LEU A 34 24.61 -0.55 -45.31
C LEU A 34 23.28 -0.30 -44.58
N VAL A 35 22.19 -0.07 -45.33
CA VAL A 35 20.84 0.13 -44.77
C VAL A 35 20.37 -1.14 -44.07
N ALA A 36 20.59 -2.31 -44.65
CA ALA A 36 20.24 -3.58 -44.01
C ALA A 36 21.03 -3.80 -42.70
N THR A 37 22.32 -3.46 -42.65
CA THR A 37 23.10 -3.56 -41.40
C THR A 37 22.66 -2.57 -40.33
N ILE A 38 22.24 -1.36 -40.71
CA ILE A 38 21.71 -0.36 -39.76
C ILE A 38 20.37 -0.83 -39.20
N SER A 39 19.47 -1.35 -40.03
CA SER A 39 18.19 -1.90 -39.57
C SER A 39 18.36 -3.14 -38.69
N ILE A 40 19.33 -4.01 -38.97
CA ILE A 40 19.64 -5.18 -38.12
C ILE A 40 20.27 -4.73 -36.79
N PHE A 41 21.09 -3.67 -36.79
CA PHE A 41 21.67 -3.10 -35.56
C PHE A 41 20.62 -2.41 -34.68
N GLU A 42 19.68 -1.67 -35.28
CA GLU A 42 18.55 -1.07 -34.55
C GLU A 42 17.56 -2.12 -34.02
N MET A 43 17.28 -3.18 -34.79
CA MET A 43 16.43 -4.30 -34.33
C MET A 43 17.10 -5.18 -33.28
N SER A 44 18.44 -5.21 -33.22
CA SER A 44 19.18 -5.94 -32.17
C SER A 44 19.25 -5.16 -30.85
N ASN A 45 19.13 -3.83 -30.87
CA ASN A 45 19.18 -2.99 -29.67
C ASN A 45 17.80 -2.65 -29.09
N SER A 46 16.68 -3.03 -29.72
CA SER A 46 15.35 -2.81 -29.15
C SER A 46 14.90 -3.90 -28.17
N LYS A 47 15.80 -4.79 -27.74
CA LYS A 47 15.63 -5.58 -26.52
C LYS A 47 16.10 -4.77 -25.31
N ASP A 48 15.68 -3.51 -25.23
CA ASP A 48 15.42 -2.92 -23.93
C ASP A 48 14.26 -3.73 -23.35
N SER A 49 14.61 -4.83 -22.69
CA SER A 49 13.80 -5.31 -21.59
C SER A 49 13.60 -4.10 -20.72
N VAL A 50 12.40 -3.51 -20.76
CA VAL A 50 11.92 -2.65 -19.70
C VAL A 50 11.93 -3.58 -18.49
N VAL A 51 13.06 -3.64 -17.80
CA VAL A 51 13.15 -4.25 -16.49
C VAL A 51 12.17 -3.42 -15.69
N ALA A 52 10.98 -3.96 -15.45
CA ALA A 52 9.99 -3.30 -14.63
C ALA A 52 10.68 -3.05 -13.29
N THR A 53 11.17 -1.82 -13.10
CA THR A 53 11.87 -1.46 -11.87
C THR A 53 10.79 -1.38 -10.83
N SER A 54 10.68 -2.41 -10.00
CA SER A 54 9.72 -2.42 -8.91
C SER A 54 9.98 -1.24 -7.98
N TYR A 55 8.97 -0.44 -7.68
CA TYR A 55 9.05 0.73 -6.79
C TYR A 55 7.83 0.78 -5.86
N ILE A 56 7.92 1.56 -4.78
CA ILE A 56 6.78 1.78 -3.89
C ILE A 56 5.79 2.71 -4.58
N GLU A 57 4.62 2.18 -4.91
CA GLU A 57 3.54 2.95 -5.52
C GLU A 57 2.76 3.73 -4.46
N ASN A 58 2.47 3.09 -3.33
CA ASN A 58 1.66 3.69 -2.29
C ASN A 58 1.94 3.07 -0.91
N ILE A 59 1.69 3.85 0.15
CA ILE A 59 1.74 3.40 1.54
C ILE A 59 0.44 3.80 2.22
N VAL A 60 -0.33 2.82 2.67
CA VAL A 60 -1.67 3.00 3.23
C VAL A 60 -1.70 2.51 4.67
N TYR A 61 -2.27 3.31 5.55
CA TYR A 61 -2.54 2.94 6.94
C TYR A 61 -3.72 3.75 7.48
N LYS A 62 -4.38 3.22 8.50
CA LYS A 62 -5.46 3.91 9.21
C LYS A 62 -4.90 5.16 9.89
N LYS A 63 -5.48 6.34 9.61
CA LYS A 63 -5.01 7.63 10.15
C LYS A 63 -5.79 8.07 11.39
N GLU A 64 -7.00 7.56 11.59
CA GLU A 64 -7.82 7.84 12.76
C GLU A 64 -7.16 7.26 14.01
N LYS A 65 -7.38 7.91 15.15
CA LYS A 65 -6.87 7.42 16.43
C LYS A 65 -7.32 5.98 16.71
N THR A 66 -6.40 5.19 17.27
CA THR A 66 -6.65 3.82 17.63
C THR A 66 -5.84 3.38 18.84
N ASN A 67 -6.43 2.56 19.70
CA ASN A 67 -5.75 1.86 20.78
C ASN A 67 -5.19 0.48 20.36
N THR A 68 -5.51 0.04 19.14
CA THR A 68 -4.99 -1.21 18.57
C THR A 68 -3.68 -0.97 17.81
N ASP A 69 -3.04 -2.05 17.37
CA ASP A 69 -1.86 -1.93 16.53
C ASP A 69 -2.27 -1.47 15.12
N VAL A 70 -1.44 -0.63 14.49
CA VAL A 70 -1.71 -0.11 13.15
C VAL A 70 -1.04 -1.02 12.13
N GLN A 71 -1.83 -1.59 11.23
CA GLN A 71 -1.32 -2.27 10.04
C GLN A 71 -1.01 -1.24 8.95
N VAL A 72 0.21 -1.30 8.43
CA VAL A 72 0.66 -0.49 7.30
C VAL A 72 0.78 -1.42 6.09
N ALA A 73 0.12 -1.05 5.00
CA ALA A 73 0.19 -1.72 3.71
C ALA A 73 1.09 -0.92 2.76
N ILE A 74 2.00 -1.61 2.07
CA ILE A 74 2.92 -1.05 1.10
C ILE A 74 2.61 -1.71 -0.25
N MET A 75 2.11 -0.91 -1.19
CA MET A 75 1.83 -1.34 -2.55
C MET A 75 3.08 -1.15 -3.39
N ILE A 76 3.53 -2.23 -4.03
CA ILE A 76 4.70 -2.23 -4.91
C ILE A 76 4.19 -2.34 -6.35
N SER A 77 4.74 -1.50 -7.24
CA SER A 77 4.51 -1.68 -8.67
C SER A 77 5.29 -2.90 -9.18
N GLY A 78 4.60 -3.84 -9.82
CA GLY A 78 5.17 -5.11 -10.27
C GLY A 78 5.25 -6.16 -9.15
N ASP A 79 6.14 -7.13 -9.29
CA ASP A 79 6.26 -8.22 -8.31
C ASP A 79 6.85 -7.71 -6.98
N ALA A 80 6.05 -7.80 -5.92
CA ALA A 80 6.48 -7.49 -4.56
C ALA A 80 7.50 -8.53 -4.06
N ASP A 81 8.74 -8.09 -3.83
CA ASP A 81 9.83 -8.91 -3.30
C ASP A 81 10.18 -8.47 -1.87
N GLU A 82 9.74 -9.26 -0.89
CA GLU A 82 9.95 -8.98 0.53
C GLU A 82 11.45 -8.82 0.88
N SER A 83 12.34 -9.52 0.17
CA SER A 83 13.79 -9.46 0.43
C SER A 83 14.41 -8.09 0.15
N LYS A 84 13.76 -7.29 -0.73
CA LYS A 84 14.17 -5.93 -1.10
C LYS A 84 13.61 -4.88 -0.16
N LEU A 85 12.63 -5.24 0.68
CA LEU A 85 12.00 -4.32 1.62
C LEU A 85 12.72 -4.34 2.98
N SER A 86 13.03 -3.15 3.48
CA SER A 86 13.53 -2.95 4.83
C SER A 86 12.72 -1.86 5.51
N VAL A 87 12.06 -2.22 6.62
CA VAL A 87 11.38 -1.27 7.50
C VAL A 87 12.17 -1.15 8.79
N THR A 88 12.48 0.08 9.19
CA THR A 88 13.19 0.35 10.44
C THR A 88 12.54 1.47 11.26
N SER A 89 12.58 1.32 12.58
CA SER A 89 12.23 2.38 13.53
C SER A 89 13.24 2.38 14.67
N ASN A 90 13.76 3.56 15.04
CA ASN A 90 14.78 3.69 16.09
C ASN A 90 15.96 2.70 15.92
N LYS A 91 16.43 2.53 14.67
CA LYS A 91 17.49 1.59 14.27
C LYS A 91 17.16 0.10 14.42
N LYS A 92 15.93 -0.26 14.82
CA LYS A 92 15.47 -1.65 14.88
C LYS A 92 14.77 -2.02 13.58
N LYS A 93 15.05 -3.22 13.05
CA LYS A 93 14.34 -3.78 11.91
C LYS A 93 12.96 -4.27 12.37
N ILE A 94 11.95 -4.02 11.54
CA ILE A 94 10.57 -4.48 11.75
C ILE A 94 10.30 -5.60 10.76
N ALA A 95 9.62 -6.63 11.23
CA ALA A 95 9.19 -7.74 10.38
C ALA A 95 8.14 -7.25 9.37
N VAL A 96 8.29 -7.71 8.14
CA VAL A 96 7.34 -7.50 7.05
C VAL A 96 6.73 -8.86 6.74
N LYS A 97 5.48 -8.88 6.27
CA LYS A 97 4.85 -10.06 5.71
C LYS A 97 4.29 -9.73 4.33
N LYS A 98 4.53 -10.59 3.35
CA LYS A 98 3.83 -10.55 2.07
C LYS A 98 2.48 -11.27 2.15
N GLU A 99 1.41 -10.58 1.77
CA GLU A 99 0.08 -11.15 1.54
C GLU A 99 -0.37 -10.71 0.15
N ASP A 100 -0.57 -11.67 -0.75
CA ASP A 100 -0.73 -11.44 -2.20
C ASP A 100 0.41 -10.56 -2.76
N ASP A 101 0.09 -9.42 -3.39
CA ASP A 101 1.06 -8.46 -3.94
C ASP A 101 1.27 -7.23 -3.02
N VAL A 102 0.86 -7.34 -1.75
CA VAL A 102 0.99 -6.26 -0.76
C VAL A 102 1.93 -6.68 0.35
N LEU A 103 2.84 -5.78 0.72
CA LEU A 103 3.75 -5.96 1.84
C LEU A 103 3.18 -5.25 3.07
N HIS A 104 3.11 -5.94 4.19
CA HIS A 104 2.53 -5.43 5.43
C HIS A 104 3.54 -5.41 6.56
N PHE A 105 3.42 -4.42 7.45
CA PHE A 105 4.03 -4.47 8.77
C PHE A 105 3.09 -3.92 9.84
N ILE A 106 3.30 -4.36 11.08
CA ILE A 106 2.49 -3.98 12.23
C ILE A 106 3.25 -2.96 13.09
N VAL A 107 2.57 -1.89 13.45
CA VAL A 107 3.09 -0.80 14.26
C VAL A 107 2.38 -0.76 15.61
N GLN A 108 3.16 -0.89 16.68
CA GLN A 108 2.63 -0.93 18.06
C GLN A 108 2.86 0.36 18.84
N LYS A 109 3.70 1.26 18.32
CA LYS A 109 4.10 2.50 18.99
C LYS A 109 4.12 3.67 18.02
N ASN A 110 3.80 4.86 18.50
CA ASN A 110 4.00 6.08 17.73
C ASN A 110 5.50 6.28 17.43
N GLY A 111 5.81 6.83 16.26
CA GLY A 111 7.17 7.09 15.84
C GLY A 111 7.32 7.31 14.33
N ASN A 112 8.57 7.48 13.93
CA ASN A 112 8.95 7.54 12.52
C ASN A 112 9.40 6.15 12.06
N TYR A 113 8.96 5.77 10.87
CA TYR A 113 9.20 4.48 10.26
C TYR A 113 9.83 4.70 8.90
N LYS A 114 11.11 4.35 8.77
CA LYS A 114 11.84 4.42 7.50
C LYS A 114 11.60 3.15 6.72
N ILE A 115 11.04 3.29 5.53
CA ILE A 115 10.73 2.23 4.58
C ILE A 115 11.70 2.37 3.43
N SER A 116 12.40 1.30 3.08
CA SER A 116 13.36 1.29 1.97
C SER A 116 13.12 0.08 1.08
N TYR A 117 13.01 0.31 -0.23
CA TYR A 117 12.78 -0.73 -1.24
C TYR A 117 13.70 -0.48 -2.44
N GLY A 118 14.75 -1.28 -2.58
CA GLY A 118 15.80 -1.02 -3.57
C GLY A 118 16.46 0.35 -3.37
N LYS A 119 16.35 1.24 -4.37
CA LYS A 119 16.86 2.63 -4.29
C LYS A 119 15.84 3.62 -3.68
N PHE A 120 14.58 3.21 -3.54
CA PHE A 120 13.55 4.04 -2.95
C PHE A 120 13.67 4.05 -1.42
N SER A 121 13.51 5.22 -0.81
CA SER A 121 13.43 5.34 0.63
C SER A 121 12.47 6.46 1.01
N GLU A 122 11.53 6.15 1.90
CA GLU A 122 10.56 7.09 2.44
C GLU A 122 10.48 6.93 3.97
N THR A 123 10.05 7.98 4.66
CA THR A 123 9.78 7.91 6.10
C THR A 123 8.35 8.34 6.33
N ILE A 124 7.56 7.46 6.95
CA ILE A 124 6.21 7.80 7.41
C ILE A 124 6.22 8.07 8.92
N LYS A 125 5.30 8.92 9.37
CA LYS A 125 5.06 9.18 10.78
C LYS A 125 3.74 8.53 11.19
N ILE A 126 3.80 7.69 12.22
CA ILE A 126 2.63 7.12 12.90
C ILE A 126 2.50 7.83 14.25
N ASP A 127 1.43 8.57 14.45
CA ASP A 127 1.15 9.33 15.68
C ASP A 127 -0.30 9.21 16.16
N ASN A 128 -1.02 8.24 15.63
CA ASN A 128 -2.42 7.97 15.92
C ASN A 128 -2.65 6.77 16.86
N ILE A 129 -1.59 6.15 17.40
CA ILE A 129 -1.73 5.07 18.38
C ILE A 129 -1.88 5.68 19.76
N ASP A 130 -3.03 5.47 20.38
CA ASP A 130 -3.40 5.99 21.69
C ASP A 130 -3.76 4.81 22.61
N LYS A 131 -2.76 4.34 23.37
CA LYS A 131 -2.92 3.18 24.26
C LYS A 131 -3.68 3.53 25.55
N ASP A 132 -4.07 4.78 25.73
CA ASP A 132 -4.80 5.28 26.91
C ASP A 132 -6.32 5.30 26.70
N GLY A 133 -6.82 4.52 25.73
CA GLY A 133 -8.24 4.39 25.43
C GLY A 133 -9.10 3.77 26.55
N PRO A 134 -10.40 3.60 26.29
CA PRO A 134 -11.36 3.24 27.31
C PRO A 134 -11.14 1.82 27.84
N VAL A 135 -11.27 1.65 29.15
CA VAL A 135 -11.11 0.37 29.84
C VAL A 135 -12.31 0.10 30.75
N LEU A 136 -12.96 -1.06 30.59
CA LEU A 136 -13.92 -1.59 31.56
C LEU A 136 -13.16 -2.15 32.78
N LYS A 137 -13.52 -1.69 33.98
CA LYS A 137 -12.95 -2.15 35.25
C LYS A 137 -13.80 -3.19 35.94
N SER A 138 -15.12 -2.98 35.94
CA SER A 138 -16.07 -3.92 36.52
C SER A 138 -17.45 -3.70 35.93
N ILE A 139 -18.25 -4.77 35.99
CA ILE A 139 -19.68 -4.76 35.78
C ILE A 139 -20.30 -5.39 37.03
N ASN A 140 -21.28 -4.71 37.62
CA ASN A 140 -21.99 -5.19 38.80
C ASN A 140 -23.50 -5.05 38.57
N LYS A 141 -24.28 -5.93 39.17
CA LYS A 141 -25.74 -5.87 39.19
C LYS A 141 -26.23 -5.57 40.60
N ASP A 142 -27.14 -4.62 40.73
CA ASP A 142 -27.79 -4.38 42.02
C ASP A 142 -29.01 -5.30 42.23
N SER A 143 -29.59 -5.26 43.43
CA SER A 143 -30.76 -6.07 43.78
C SER A 143 -32.03 -5.73 43.00
N SER A 144 -32.07 -4.57 42.33
CA SER A 144 -33.14 -4.19 41.41
C SER A 144 -32.90 -4.66 39.97
N GLY A 145 -31.76 -5.30 39.73
CA GLY A 145 -31.34 -5.80 38.42
C GLY A 145 -30.68 -4.74 37.54
N LEU A 146 -30.39 -3.55 38.07
CA LEU A 146 -29.72 -2.49 37.33
C LEU A 146 -28.23 -2.77 37.24
N LEU A 147 -27.68 -2.53 36.04
CA LEU A 147 -26.28 -2.76 35.76
C LEU A 147 -25.47 -1.49 35.90
N THR A 148 -24.39 -1.62 36.67
CA THR A 148 -23.43 -0.55 36.94
C THR A 148 -22.08 -0.95 36.36
N LEU A 149 -21.62 -0.17 35.39
CA LEU A 149 -20.31 -0.31 34.77
C LEU A 149 -19.34 0.69 35.40
N THR A 150 -18.16 0.24 35.78
CA THR A 150 -17.05 1.15 36.12
C THR A 150 -16.10 1.20 34.94
N VAL A 151 -15.94 2.38 34.35
CA VAL A 151 -15.12 2.58 33.16
C VAL A 151 -14.08 3.67 33.41
N THR A 152 -12.87 3.46 32.91
CA THR A 152 -11.78 4.43 33.04
C THR A 152 -11.18 4.72 31.69
N ASP A 153 -10.83 5.97 31.46
CA ASP A 153 -10.03 6.41 30.32
C ASP A 153 -8.97 7.37 30.86
N LYS A 154 -7.70 7.10 30.59
CA LYS A 154 -6.59 7.92 31.11
C LYS A 154 -6.31 9.14 30.25
N GLY A 155 -6.87 9.18 29.04
CA GLY A 155 -6.64 10.22 28.06
C GLY A 155 -7.79 11.21 28.00
N SER A 156 -8.63 11.05 26.98
CA SER A 156 -9.61 12.05 26.56
C SER A 156 -10.95 12.01 27.33
N GLY A 157 -11.16 10.96 28.12
CA GLY A 157 -12.40 10.66 28.80
C GLY A 157 -13.41 9.95 27.89
N ILE A 158 -14.32 9.21 28.51
CA ILE A 158 -15.36 8.43 27.81
C ILE A 158 -16.35 9.35 27.07
N ASP A 159 -16.66 9.01 25.83
CA ASP A 159 -17.77 9.55 25.05
C ASP A 159 -19.03 8.68 25.26
N TYR A 160 -19.80 9.04 26.30
CA TYR A 160 -21.06 8.38 26.64
C TYR A 160 -22.16 8.53 25.58
N LYS A 161 -22.06 9.50 24.65
CA LYS A 161 -23.05 9.65 23.57
C LYS A 161 -22.87 8.59 22.49
N LYS A 162 -21.63 8.16 22.28
CA LYS A 162 -21.26 7.14 21.30
C LYS A 162 -21.18 5.74 21.91
N SER A 163 -20.83 5.66 23.19
CA SER A 163 -20.76 4.40 23.94
C SER A 163 -22.15 3.81 24.15
N HIS A 164 -22.29 2.51 23.89
CA HIS A 164 -23.56 1.80 23.97
C HIS A 164 -23.33 0.32 24.24
N ILE A 165 -24.37 -0.37 24.68
CA ILE A 165 -24.42 -1.82 24.69
C ILE A 165 -25.23 -2.27 23.49
N LYS A 166 -24.73 -3.27 22.79
CA LYS A 166 -25.43 -3.92 21.69
C LYS A 166 -25.98 -5.26 22.20
N VAL A 167 -27.30 -5.43 22.15
CA VAL A 167 -28.00 -6.69 22.43
C VAL A 167 -28.75 -7.06 21.17
N ASP A 168 -28.43 -8.20 20.56
CA ASP A 168 -28.92 -8.55 19.23
C ASP A 168 -28.71 -7.39 18.23
N ASP A 169 -29.77 -6.78 17.70
CA ASP A 169 -29.71 -5.61 16.81
C ASP A 169 -30.05 -4.27 17.49
N GLU A 170 -30.31 -4.29 18.80
CA GLU A 170 -30.69 -3.10 19.57
C GLU A 170 -29.50 -2.42 20.25
N LYS A 171 -29.62 -1.12 20.47
CA LYS A 171 -28.61 -0.30 21.16
C LYS A 171 -29.17 0.29 22.45
N ILE A 172 -28.60 -0.12 23.56
CA ILE A 172 -28.90 0.42 24.88
C ILE A 172 -27.89 1.53 25.19
N THR A 173 -28.42 2.72 25.52
CA THR A 173 -27.58 3.89 25.80
C THR A 173 -26.98 3.79 27.20
N ILE A 174 -25.69 4.11 27.30
CA ILE A 174 -24.99 4.14 28.58
C ILE A 174 -25.01 5.57 29.11
N MET A 175 -25.45 5.76 30.35
CA MET A 175 -25.48 7.08 30.97
C MET A 175 -24.29 7.32 31.88
N LYS A 176 -23.73 8.53 31.84
CA LYS A 176 -22.74 8.97 32.82
C LYS A 176 -23.40 9.22 34.18
N SER A 177 -22.89 8.56 35.22
CA SER A 177 -23.13 8.91 36.62
C SER A 177 -22.02 9.82 37.17
N LYS A 178 -22.21 10.34 38.39
CA LYS A 178 -21.36 11.37 39.00
C LYS A 178 -19.89 10.94 39.28
N GLN A 179 -19.53 9.65 39.15
CA GLN A 179 -18.26 9.09 39.64
C GLN A 179 -17.50 8.23 38.60
N ASP A 180 -17.55 8.56 37.31
CA ASP A 180 -16.97 7.72 36.23
C ASP A 180 -17.57 6.29 36.15
N ILE A 181 -18.76 6.19 36.73
CA ILE A 181 -19.64 5.05 36.67
C ILE A 181 -20.58 5.28 35.49
N ALA A 182 -20.61 4.32 34.57
CA ALA A 182 -21.62 4.19 33.55
C ALA A 182 -22.80 3.39 34.15
N VAL A 183 -24.02 3.92 34.10
CA VAL A 183 -25.20 3.19 34.57
C VAL A 183 -26.06 2.83 33.38
N ILE A 184 -26.47 1.57 33.33
CA ILE A 184 -27.47 1.07 32.40
C ILE A 184 -28.76 0.95 33.20
N LYS A 185 -29.82 1.60 32.72
CA LYS A 185 -31.12 1.62 33.41
C LYS A 185 -32.01 0.43 33.09
N GLU A 186 -31.51 -0.50 32.29
CA GLU A 186 -32.23 -1.64 31.76
C GLU A 186 -31.52 -2.92 32.22
N ALA A 187 -32.31 -3.90 32.65
CA ALA A 187 -31.78 -5.22 32.97
C ALA A 187 -31.36 -5.92 31.66
N LEU A 188 -30.15 -6.45 31.60
CA LEU A 188 -29.76 -7.34 30.51
C LEU A 188 -30.31 -8.74 30.80
N GLU A 189 -31.19 -9.20 29.92
CA GLU A 189 -31.75 -10.57 29.94
C GLU A 189 -30.99 -11.52 29.02
N LYS A 190 -30.11 -10.98 28.16
CA LYS A 190 -29.30 -11.72 27.20
C LYS A 190 -27.87 -11.21 27.17
N ASP A 191 -26.97 -12.06 26.70
CA ASP A 191 -25.59 -11.70 26.41
C ASP A 191 -25.53 -10.50 25.46
N ALA A 192 -24.51 -9.67 25.66
CA ALA A 192 -24.42 -8.37 25.02
C ALA A 192 -22.97 -8.02 24.72
N THR A 193 -22.78 -7.05 23.83
CA THR A 193 -21.46 -6.45 23.57
C THR A 193 -21.46 -5.01 24.02
N LEU A 194 -20.61 -4.68 24.99
CA LEU A 194 -20.35 -3.31 25.40
C LEU A 194 -19.35 -2.65 24.44
N MET A 195 -19.78 -1.57 23.80
CA MET A 195 -18.97 -0.72 22.95
C MET A 195 -18.66 0.58 23.70
N LEU A 196 -17.42 0.74 24.17
CA LEU A 196 -16.94 1.98 24.79
C LEU A 196 -16.14 2.80 23.80
N TYR A 197 -16.42 4.09 23.74
CA TYR A 197 -15.65 5.06 22.97
C TYR A 197 -15.12 6.15 23.90
N ASP A 198 -13.94 6.66 23.60
CA ASP A 198 -13.45 7.91 24.17
C ASP A 198 -13.73 9.09 23.23
N LYS A 199 -13.50 10.31 23.72
CA LYS A 199 -13.71 11.53 22.91
C LYS A 199 -12.67 11.71 21.80
N ALA A 200 -11.55 11.00 21.89
CA ALA A 200 -10.50 10.98 20.89
C ALA A 200 -10.81 10.02 19.73
N GLY A 201 -11.83 9.17 19.86
CA GLY A 201 -12.27 8.22 18.86
C GLY A 201 -11.72 6.80 19.02
N ASN A 202 -10.94 6.53 20.07
CA ASN A 202 -10.56 5.17 20.44
C ASN A 202 -11.79 4.40 20.91
N TYR A 203 -11.75 3.08 20.77
CA TYR A 203 -12.85 2.24 21.25
C TYR A 203 -12.36 0.93 21.84
N ALA A 204 -13.13 0.39 22.77
CA ALA A 204 -12.95 -0.94 23.32
C ALA A 204 -14.27 -1.69 23.26
N SER A 205 -14.19 -2.99 23.04
CA SER A 205 -15.34 -3.89 22.98
C SER A 205 -15.19 -4.98 24.03
N TYR A 206 -16.27 -5.26 24.75
CA TYR A 206 -16.31 -6.30 25.78
C TYR A 206 -17.56 -7.15 25.60
N ASP A 207 -17.39 -8.46 25.59
CA ASP A 207 -18.52 -9.39 25.66
C ASP A 207 -18.98 -9.47 27.12
N ILE A 208 -20.27 -9.23 27.34
CA ILE A 208 -20.94 -9.31 28.62
C ILE A 208 -21.83 -10.55 28.55
N ARG A 209 -21.56 -11.52 29.43
CA ARG A 209 -22.46 -12.65 29.64
C ARG A 209 -23.32 -12.39 30.85
N VAL A 210 -24.63 -12.58 30.73
CA VAL A 210 -25.56 -12.27 31.83
C VAL A 210 -25.30 -13.15 33.05
N GLU A 211 -24.84 -14.38 32.83
CA GLU A 211 -24.45 -15.32 33.88
C GLU A 211 -23.20 -14.89 34.66
N ASP A 212 -22.34 -14.07 34.07
CA ASP A 212 -21.08 -13.61 34.66
C ASP A 212 -21.23 -12.31 35.47
N ILE A 213 -22.44 -11.75 35.55
CA ILE A 213 -22.69 -10.49 36.25
C ILE A 213 -23.08 -10.78 37.70
N GLU A 214 -22.15 -10.51 38.61
CA GLU A 214 -22.37 -10.53 40.07
C GLU A 214 -23.14 -9.31 40.59
#